data_AF-A0A0W0X473-F1
#
_entry.id   AF-A0A0W0X473-F1
#
_cell.length_a   1.000
_cell.length_b   1.000
_cell.length_c   1.000
_cell.angle_alpha   90.00
_cell.angle_beta   90.00
_cell.angle_gamma   90.00
#
_symmetry.space_group_name_H-M   'P 1'
#
loop_
_entity.id
_entity.type
_entity.pdbx_description
1 polymer ?
#
loop_
_entity_poly.entity_id
_entity_poly.type
_entity_poly.pdbx_seq_one_letter_code
_entity_poly.pdbx_strand_id
1 'polypeptide(L)'
;MRTRIGPNGLILVKVDNDEINEDGSFDIPEDIAEIDERAFVGCMRLIELNMPDSVLTIGDEAFDNCKNLKKVGLSNHLISIGFAAFAGCGIEQLDIPDSVTGINGFAFSGCKDLTSIKLPVNLNSLPFNVFDGCENLEEVILPEKLLSIGTSAFGYCNRLKKISLPIGLTVICNYLFTRCIALEEVVIPEGVTLIDSRVFNGCIALKQVSIPESITSIKADAFLNSEVEVIFIDTSNEEERTRIANLLPTNLKTKVVMYSRSELTELWGKELRRIIDTAAANPLYSLMPKLVKSGLSELPNEVLVHINQFLGPNNPCYQEAVAAIKRVPLPRIQDGEEGKRAYKERIEKIVNDCIKYGKPSESYSFQLTALTATAAVGGLALGLAALVTVLVAGAIPLAATLAVASAASLTVAAGTFFYHSRIEPKEESVGLPCFNSLPG
;
A
#
# COMPACT_ATOMS: atom_id res chain seq x y z
N MET A 1 44.34 20.02 -14.25
CA MET A 1 42.92 19.64 -14.34
C MET A 1 42.76 18.80 -15.58
N ARG A 2 42.34 17.54 -15.44
CA ARG A 2 42.00 16.65 -16.56
C ARG A 2 40.50 16.60 -16.79
N THR A 3 39.73 17.32 -15.97
CA THR A 3 38.33 17.63 -16.14
C THR A 3 38.11 18.01 -17.59
N ARG A 4 37.43 17.13 -18.32
CA ARG A 4 37.21 17.36 -19.73
C ARG A 4 36.03 18.28 -19.83
N ILE A 5 36.29 19.52 -20.21
CA ILE A 5 35.25 20.47 -20.53
C ILE A 5 35.07 20.45 -22.05
N GLY A 6 33.82 20.45 -22.51
CA GLY A 6 33.47 20.42 -23.91
C GLY A 6 34.00 21.66 -24.69
N PRO A 7 33.90 21.65 -26.03
CA PRO A 7 34.52 22.65 -26.89
C PRO A 7 34.06 24.10 -26.63
N ASN A 8 32.87 24.28 -26.06
CA ASN A 8 32.27 25.57 -25.72
C ASN A 8 32.52 26.00 -24.27
N GLY A 9 33.20 25.20 -23.44
CA GLY A 9 33.45 25.52 -22.04
C GLY A 9 32.28 25.25 -21.09
N LEU A 10 31.11 24.83 -21.59
CA LEU A 10 29.85 24.77 -20.83
C LEU A 10 29.44 23.34 -20.44
N ILE A 11 30.10 22.33 -21.00
CA ILE A 11 29.73 20.92 -20.81
C ILE A 11 30.82 20.23 -20.00
N LEU A 12 30.45 19.63 -18.88
CA LEU A 12 31.35 18.78 -18.09
C LEU A 12 31.30 17.35 -18.64
N VAL A 13 32.31 16.98 -19.41
CA VAL A 13 32.37 15.72 -20.19
C VAL A 13 32.86 14.54 -19.35
N LYS A 14 33.85 14.75 -18.49
CA LYS A 14 34.41 13.67 -17.66
C LYS A 14 35.16 14.18 -16.45
N VAL A 15 34.98 13.49 -15.33
CA VAL A 15 35.75 13.61 -14.10
C VAL A 15 36.29 12.24 -13.71
N ASP A 16 37.61 12.15 -13.51
CA ASP A 16 38.23 10.91 -13.03
C ASP A 16 38.35 10.92 -11.48
N ASN A 17 38.44 9.74 -10.85
CA ASN A 17 38.49 9.60 -9.38
C ASN A 17 39.69 10.33 -8.71
N ASP A 18 40.77 10.57 -9.45
CA ASP A 18 41.95 11.33 -9.02
C ASP A 18 41.70 12.85 -8.94
N GLU A 19 40.57 13.33 -9.48
CA GLU A 19 40.16 14.73 -9.45
C GLU A 19 39.21 15.07 -8.30
N ILE A 20 38.70 14.05 -7.61
CA ILE A 20 37.88 14.22 -6.41
C ILE A 20 38.76 14.65 -5.23
N ASN A 21 38.27 15.62 -4.45
CA ASN A 21 38.97 16.14 -3.28
C ASN A 21 39.29 15.02 -2.27
N GLU A 22 40.23 15.27 -1.36
CA GLU A 22 40.62 14.29 -0.33
C GLU A 22 39.45 13.91 0.60
N ASP A 23 38.53 14.84 0.83
CA ASP A 23 37.30 14.63 1.60
C ASP A 23 36.17 13.95 0.81
N GLY A 24 36.37 13.68 -0.48
CA GLY A 24 35.37 13.07 -1.37
C GLY A 24 34.41 14.07 -2.01
N SER A 25 34.58 15.38 -1.81
CA SER A 25 33.74 16.40 -2.44
C SER A 25 34.18 16.71 -3.88
N PHE A 26 33.24 17.18 -4.70
CA PHE A 26 33.51 17.80 -5.98
C PHE A 26 32.58 18.99 -6.23
N ASP A 27 33.18 20.16 -6.47
CA ASP A 27 32.47 21.38 -6.83
C ASP A 27 32.48 21.54 -8.36
N ILE A 28 31.30 21.55 -8.96
CA ILE A 28 31.18 21.80 -10.41
C ILE A 28 31.47 23.29 -10.68
N PRO A 29 32.29 23.63 -11.70
CA PRO A 29 32.56 25.03 -12.04
C PRO A 29 31.30 25.82 -12.43
N GLU A 30 31.23 27.09 -11.99
CA GLU A 30 30.08 28.01 -12.15
C GLU A 30 29.63 28.30 -13.60
N ASP A 31 30.48 28.02 -14.59
CA ASP A 31 30.15 28.26 -16.01
C ASP A 31 29.56 27.00 -16.69
N ILE A 32 29.53 25.86 -16.01
CA ILE A 32 29.00 24.61 -16.56
C ILE A 32 27.47 24.70 -16.63
N ALA A 33 26.92 24.51 -17.82
CA ALA A 33 25.49 24.45 -18.08
C ALA A 33 24.95 23.01 -18.18
N GLU A 34 25.82 22.04 -18.49
CA GLU A 34 25.43 20.67 -18.76
C GLU A 34 26.46 19.68 -18.21
N ILE A 35 25.98 18.60 -17.59
CA ILE A 35 26.79 17.43 -17.24
C ILE A 35 26.54 16.40 -18.32
N ASP A 36 27.60 16.02 -19.04
CA ASP A 36 27.49 15.14 -20.19
C ASP A 36 27.13 13.70 -19.78
N GLU A 37 26.77 12.92 -20.79
CA GLU A 37 26.60 11.48 -20.66
C GLU A 37 27.82 10.86 -19.97
N ARG A 38 27.55 10.07 -18.94
CA ARG A 38 28.52 9.26 -18.20
C ARG A 38 29.69 10.03 -17.56
N ALA A 39 29.56 11.34 -17.33
CA ALA A 39 30.66 12.21 -16.88
C ALA A 39 31.35 11.76 -15.57
N PHE A 40 30.61 11.16 -14.64
CA PHE A 40 31.08 10.66 -13.35
C PHE A 40 30.86 9.14 -13.17
N VAL A 41 30.60 8.37 -14.23
CA VAL A 41 30.28 6.94 -14.08
C VAL A 41 31.29 6.19 -13.24
N GLY A 42 30.79 5.49 -12.22
CA GLY A 42 31.58 4.67 -11.33
C GLY A 42 32.59 5.46 -10.51
N CYS A 43 32.36 6.76 -10.26
CA CYS A 43 33.21 7.57 -9.38
C CYS A 43 33.05 7.14 -7.92
N MET A 44 33.78 6.09 -7.54
CA MET A 44 33.75 5.50 -6.20
C MET A 44 34.34 6.41 -5.11
N ARG A 45 35.07 7.47 -5.46
CA ARG A 45 35.58 8.44 -4.49
C ARG A 45 34.63 9.60 -4.20
N LEU A 46 33.65 9.83 -5.07
CA LEU A 46 32.71 10.94 -4.93
C LEU A 46 31.72 10.65 -3.80
N ILE A 47 31.67 11.54 -2.81
CA ILE A 47 30.81 11.48 -1.62
C ILE A 47 29.79 12.61 -1.63
N GLU A 48 30.23 13.82 -2.00
CA GLU A 48 29.40 15.03 -2.04
C GLU A 48 29.61 15.76 -3.36
N LEU A 49 28.51 16.13 -4.02
CA LEU A 49 28.52 16.93 -5.24
C LEU A 49 27.81 18.25 -5.00
N ASN A 50 28.50 19.35 -5.28
CA ASN A 50 27.92 20.69 -5.28
C ASN A 50 27.75 21.17 -6.72
N MET A 51 26.50 21.37 -7.13
CA MET A 51 26.12 21.84 -8.46
C MET A 51 25.74 23.33 -8.42
N PRO A 52 26.35 24.19 -9.24
CA PRO A 52 25.94 25.58 -9.35
C PRO A 52 24.63 25.72 -10.12
N ASP A 53 23.92 26.84 -9.91
CA ASP A 53 22.63 27.14 -10.55
C ASP A 53 22.72 27.33 -12.08
N SER A 54 23.94 27.42 -12.63
CA SER A 54 24.20 27.43 -14.07
C SER A 54 23.85 26.11 -14.75
N VAL A 55 23.90 24.97 -14.04
CA VAL A 55 23.63 23.66 -14.61
C VAL A 55 22.14 23.49 -14.85
N LEU A 56 21.78 23.23 -16.10
CA LEU A 56 20.42 23.06 -16.58
C LEU A 56 20.07 21.59 -16.87
N THR A 57 21.06 20.77 -17.21
CA THR A 57 20.82 19.38 -17.62
C THR A 57 21.85 18.41 -17.04
N ILE A 58 21.36 17.23 -16.66
CA ILE A 58 22.19 16.07 -16.30
C ILE A 58 21.96 15.00 -17.36
N GLY A 59 23.03 14.60 -18.03
CA GLY A 59 23.02 13.60 -19.10
C GLY A 59 22.77 12.18 -18.63
N ASP A 60 22.62 11.29 -19.60
CA ASP A 60 22.35 9.88 -19.35
C ASP A 60 23.53 9.22 -18.61
N GLU A 61 23.21 8.39 -17.62
CA GLU A 61 24.17 7.66 -16.80
C GLU A 61 25.24 8.56 -16.12
N ALA A 62 25.03 9.88 -16.04
CA ALA A 62 26.06 10.84 -15.62
C ALA A 62 26.76 10.45 -14.31
N PHE A 63 26.03 9.93 -13.33
CA PHE A 63 26.51 9.46 -12.03
C PHE A 63 26.27 7.96 -11.81
N ASP A 64 26.00 7.17 -12.85
CA ASP A 64 25.71 5.75 -12.69
C ASP A 64 26.81 5.04 -11.89
N ASN A 65 26.41 4.20 -10.94
CA ASN A 65 27.26 3.46 -10.02
C ASN A 65 28.20 4.31 -9.14
N CYS A 66 27.89 5.59 -8.87
CA CYS A 66 28.56 6.39 -7.83
C CYS A 66 28.12 5.96 -6.42
N LYS A 67 28.52 4.76 -5.99
CA LYS A 67 28.00 4.10 -4.77
C LYS A 67 28.25 4.85 -3.45
N ASN A 68 29.26 5.72 -3.41
CA ASN A 68 29.58 6.50 -2.22
C ASN A 68 28.99 7.92 -2.23
N LEU A 69 28.35 8.33 -3.34
CA LEU A 69 27.73 9.65 -3.47
C LEU A 69 26.48 9.71 -2.60
N LYS A 70 26.59 10.39 -1.46
CA LYS A 70 25.53 10.51 -0.44
C LYS A 70 24.73 11.79 -0.56
N LYS A 71 25.42 12.90 -0.87
CA LYS A 71 24.84 14.23 -0.88
C LYS A 71 25.02 14.88 -2.24
N VAL A 72 23.91 15.33 -2.81
CA VAL A 72 23.87 16.03 -4.10
C VAL A 72 23.11 17.33 -3.90
N GLY A 73 23.81 18.46 -4.00
CA GLY A 73 23.16 19.76 -4.17
C GLY A 73 22.83 19.95 -5.64
N LEU A 74 21.54 19.91 -6.00
CA LEU A 74 21.08 20.16 -7.38
C LEU A 74 20.90 21.67 -7.64
N SER A 75 21.10 22.08 -8.88
CA SER A 75 20.79 23.43 -9.37
C SER A 75 19.29 23.76 -9.23
N ASN A 76 18.96 24.94 -8.71
CA ASN A 76 17.57 25.42 -8.64
C ASN A 76 16.92 25.71 -10.00
N HIS A 77 17.72 25.67 -11.08
CA HIS A 77 17.29 25.88 -12.46
C HIS A 77 17.39 24.61 -13.31
N LEU A 78 17.63 23.46 -12.67
CA LEU A 78 17.71 22.17 -13.35
C LEU A 78 16.41 21.88 -14.11
N ILE A 79 16.52 21.55 -15.39
CA ILE A 79 15.39 21.33 -16.31
C ILE A 79 15.13 19.83 -16.49
N SER A 80 16.19 19.02 -16.62
CA SER A 80 16.06 17.59 -16.93
C SER A 80 17.12 16.70 -16.28
N ILE A 81 16.70 15.48 -15.94
CA ILE A 81 17.54 14.39 -15.42
C ILE A 81 17.48 13.21 -16.41
N GLY A 82 18.65 12.85 -16.93
CA GLY A 82 18.84 11.81 -17.94
C GLY A 82 18.51 10.39 -17.50
N PHE A 83 18.49 9.48 -18.48
CA PHE A 83 18.25 8.05 -18.29
C PHE A 83 19.33 7.47 -17.37
N ALA A 84 18.93 6.74 -16.34
CA ALA A 84 19.86 6.14 -15.36
C ALA A 84 20.88 7.13 -14.74
N ALA A 85 20.61 8.44 -14.74
CA ALA A 85 21.58 9.48 -14.36
C ALA A 85 22.18 9.27 -12.96
N PHE A 86 21.41 8.78 -12.00
CA PHE A 86 21.86 8.46 -10.63
C PHE A 86 21.67 6.97 -10.30
N ALA A 87 21.60 6.09 -11.30
CA ALA A 87 21.41 4.67 -11.04
C ALA A 87 22.55 4.11 -10.15
N GLY A 88 22.21 3.28 -9.16
CA GLY A 88 23.17 2.67 -8.25
C GLY A 88 23.93 3.63 -7.33
N CYS A 89 23.48 4.88 -7.16
CA CYS A 89 24.12 5.83 -6.25
C CYS A 89 23.80 5.55 -4.77
N GLY A 90 24.67 6.03 -3.87
CA GLY A 90 24.50 5.94 -2.42
C GLY A 90 23.68 7.08 -1.80
N ILE A 91 22.82 7.74 -2.57
CA ILE A 91 22.11 8.95 -2.17
C ILE A 91 21.10 8.59 -1.08
N GLU A 92 21.16 9.30 0.07
CA GLU A 92 20.28 9.01 1.21
C GLU A 92 18.95 9.79 1.12
N GLN A 93 19.01 11.03 0.65
CA GLN A 93 17.87 11.93 0.46
C GLN A 93 18.15 12.84 -0.73
N LEU A 94 17.11 13.20 -1.47
CA LEU A 94 17.24 14.13 -2.60
C LEU A 94 15.99 14.99 -2.74
N ASP A 95 16.20 16.30 -2.84
CA ASP A 95 15.16 17.25 -3.19
C ASP A 95 15.31 17.63 -4.66
N ILE A 96 14.41 17.13 -5.52
CA ILE A 96 14.40 17.51 -6.93
C ILE A 96 13.70 18.88 -7.06
N PRO A 97 14.35 19.90 -7.64
CA PRO A 97 13.80 21.23 -7.81
C PRO A 97 12.51 21.27 -8.66
N ASP A 98 11.62 22.21 -8.37
CA ASP A 98 10.34 22.37 -9.10
C ASP A 98 10.52 22.81 -10.57
N SER A 99 11.71 23.27 -10.95
CA SER A 99 12.10 23.59 -12.33
C SER A 99 12.23 22.35 -13.21
N VAL A 100 12.42 21.17 -12.61
CA VAL A 100 12.61 19.92 -13.36
C VAL A 100 11.30 19.51 -14.02
N THR A 101 11.33 19.45 -15.34
CA THR A 101 10.17 19.05 -16.18
C THR A 101 10.34 17.68 -16.80
N GLY A 102 11.56 17.14 -16.83
CA GLY A 102 11.87 15.83 -17.41
C GLY A 102 12.71 14.97 -16.47
N ILE A 103 12.21 13.78 -16.14
CA ILE A 103 12.97 12.70 -15.51
C ILE A 103 12.83 11.48 -16.42
N ASN A 104 13.95 10.84 -16.76
CA ASN A 104 13.97 9.68 -17.64
C ASN A 104 14.00 8.34 -16.87
N GLY A 105 13.80 7.24 -17.61
CA GLY A 105 13.75 5.88 -17.05
C GLY A 105 15.01 5.53 -16.28
N PHE A 106 14.85 4.71 -15.24
CA PHE A 106 15.92 4.28 -14.32
C PHE A 106 16.69 5.40 -13.60
N ALA A 107 16.28 6.68 -13.66
CA ALA A 107 17.09 7.79 -13.16
C ALA A 107 17.64 7.60 -11.73
N PHE A 108 16.89 6.95 -10.83
CA PHE A 108 17.32 6.63 -9.46
C PHE A 108 17.29 5.12 -9.15
N SER A 109 17.27 4.28 -10.18
CA SER A 109 17.21 2.81 -10.02
C SER A 109 18.39 2.30 -9.20
N GLY A 110 18.14 1.43 -8.22
CA GLY A 110 19.17 0.83 -7.39
C GLY A 110 19.85 1.79 -6.41
N CYS A 111 19.28 2.98 -6.16
CA CYS A 111 19.71 3.85 -5.05
C CYS A 111 19.31 3.23 -3.71
N LYS A 112 20.06 2.22 -3.26
CA LYS A 112 19.68 1.39 -2.10
C LYS A 112 19.59 2.16 -0.80
N ASP A 113 20.34 3.24 -0.66
CA ASP A 113 20.38 4.06 0.55
C ASP A 113 19.32 5.17 0.57
N LEU A 114 18.58 5.36 -0.54
CA LEU A 114 17.57 6.40 -0.66
C LEU A 114 16.39 6.11 0.27
N THR A 115 16.18 6.99 1.24
CA THR A 115 15.11 6.86 2.26
C THR A 115 13.90 7.72 1.95
N SER A 116 14.11 8.89 1.34
CA SER A 116 13.07 9.84 0.93
C SER A 116 13.49 10.63 -0.30
N ILE A 117 12.53 10.95 -1.15
CA ILE A 117 12.75 11.83 -2.30
C ILE A 117 11.58 12.80 -2.47
N LYS A 118 11.90 14.08 -2.70
CA LYS A 118 10.90 15.09 -3.07
C LYS A 118 10.87 15.24 -4.59
N LEU A 119 9.68 15.05 -5.17
CA LEU A 119 9.44 15.20 -6.59
C LEU A 119 8.97 16.62 -6.94
N PRO A 120 9.24 17.12 -8.17
CA PRO A 120 8.72 18.39 -8.64
C PRO A 120 7.18 18.40 -8.68
N VAL A 121 6.56 19.47 -8.19
CA VAL A 121 5.09 19.55 -8.06
C VAL A 121 4.32 19.55 -9.40
N ASN A 122 4.99 19.88 -10.50
CA ASN A 122 4.39 20.00 -11.83
C ASN A 122 4.67 18.80 -12.76
N LEU A 123 5.22 17.69 -12.25
CA LEU A 123 5.38 16.49 -13.06
C LEU A 123 4.02 15.91 -13.46
N ASN A 124 3.89 15.59 -14.75
CA ASN A 124 2.69 14.95 -15.30
C ASN A 124 2.86 13.42 -15.43
N SER A 125 4.09 12.91 -15.45
CA SER A 125 4.38 11.48 -15.54
C SER A 125 5.65 11.11 -14.76
N LEU A 126 5.67 9.88 -14.25
CA LEU A 126 6.88 9.22 -13.76
C LEU A 126 7.29 8.12 -14.75
N PRO A 127 8.58 8.04 -15.13
CA PRO A 127 9.03 7.08 -16.11
C PRO A 127 9.19 5.68 -15.51
N PHE A 128 9.47 4.70 -16.36
CA PHE A 128 9.66 3.30 -15.96
C PHE A 128 10.94 3.12 -15.12
N ASN A 129 10.87 2.21 -14.15
CA ASN A 129 11.96 1.83 -13.25
C ASN A 129 12.65 2.99 -12.50
N VAL A 130 12.02 4.15 -12.39
CA VAL A 130 12.66 5.36 -11.84
C VAL A 130 13.21 5.18 -10.42
N PHE A 131 12.50 4.43 -9.55
CA PHE A 131 12.94 4.07 -8.20
C PHE A 131 13.06 2.55 -8.00
N ASP A 132 13.18 1.78 -9.09
CA ASP A 132 13.30 0.32 -9.00
C ASP A 132 14.53 -0.07 -8.18
N GLY A 133 14.40 -0.92 -7.17
CA GLY A 133 15.51 -1.32 -6.30
C GLY A 133 15.98 -0.28 -5.29
N CYS A 134 15.21 0.78 -5.03
CA CYS A 134 15.44 1.68 -3.90
C CYS A 134 15.00 1.00 -2.58
N GLU A 135 15.78 0.03 -2.12
CA GLU A 135 15.37 -0.91 -1.07
C GLU A 135 15.01 -0.24 0.27
N ASN A 136 15.62 0.91 0.60
CA ASN A 136 15.36 1.65 1.83
C ASN A 136 14.34 2.80 1.68
N LEU A 137 13.69 2.95 0.52
CA LEU A 137 12.73 4.03 0.29
C LEU A 137 11.48 3.81 1.17
N GLU A 138 11.23 4.72 2.11
CA GLU A 138 10.16 4.59 3.11
C GLU A 138 8.93 5.44 2.76
N GLU A 139 9.14 6.62 2.20
CA GLU A 139 8.09 7.57 1.85
C GLU A 139 8.39 8.26 0.52
N VAL A 140 7.34 8.39 -0.30
CA VAL A 140 7.35 9.19 -1.53
C VAL A 140 6.04 9.94 -1.61
N ILE A 141 6.14 11.27 -1.71
CA ILE A 141 4.98 12.12 -1.97
C ILE A 141 4.87 12.29 -3.48
N LEU A 142 3.84 11.67 -4.06
CA LEU A 142 3.57 11.78 -5.49
C LEU A 142 2.89 13.14 -5.81
N PRO A 143 3.28 13.82 -6.89
CA PRO A 143 2.60 15.03 -7.34
C PRO A 143 1.12 14.79 -7.67
N GLU A 144 0.23 15.69 -7.27
CA GLU A 144 -1.22 15.53 -7.47
C GLU A 144 -1.64 15.52 -8.95
N LYS A 145 -0.89 16.23 -9.80
CA LYS A 145 -1.15 16.36 -11.25
C LYS A 145 -0.69 15.15 -12.07
N LEU A 146 -0.08 14.16 -11.44
CA LEU A 146 0.50 13.02 -12.13
C LEU A 146 -0.60 12.17 -12.79
N LEU A 147 -0.48 11.97 -14.11
CA LEU A 147 -1.44 11.25 -14.94
C LEU A 147 -1.01 9.81 -15.25
N SER A 148 0.29 9.52 -15.16
CA SER A 148 0.84 8.20 -15.43
C SER A 148 2.07 7.87 -14.58
N ILE A 149 2.18 6.61 -14.17
CA ILE A 149 3.36 6.07 -13.50
C ILE A 149 3.84 4.86 -14.29
N GLY A 150 5.11 4.89 -14.70
CA GLY A 150 5.71 3.87 -15.56
C GLY A 150 5.83 2.49 -14.91
N THR A 151 6.08 1.50 -15.76
CA THR A 151 6.33 0.11 -15.38
C THR A 151 7.44 0.02 -14.32
N SER A 152 7.23 -0.79 -13.28
CA SER A 152 8.20 -1.01 -12.18
C SER A 152 8.74 0.26 -11.50
N ALA A 153 8.04 1.40 -11.56
CA ALA A 153 8.56 2.66 -11.02
C ALA A 153 8.94 2.57 -9.53
N PHE A 154 8.24 1.75 -8.74
CA PHE A 154 8.54 1.48 -7.33
C PHE A 154 8.83 -0.02 -7.08
N GLY A 155 9.32 -0.75 -8.10
CA GLY A 155 9.71 -2.15 -7.92
C GLY A 155 10.82 -2.29 -6.87
N TYR A 156 10.79 -3.38 -6.09
CA TYR A 156 11.79 -3.70 -5.06
C TYR A 156 12.04 -2.61 -4.00
N CYS A 157 11.09 -1.69 -3.80
CA CYS A 157 11.10 -0.71 -2.69
C CYS A 157 10.70 -1.41 -1.38
N ASN A 158 11.63 -2.17 -0.81
CA ASN A 158 11.37 -3.12 0.28
C ASN A 158 10.84 -2.48 1.57
N ARG A 159 11.13 -1.20 1.82
CA ARG A 159 10.67 -0.46 3.01
C ARG A 159 9.45 0.43 2.80
N LEU A 160 8.94 0.54 1.58
CA LEU A 160 7.79 1.40 1.28
C LEU A 160 6.53 0.81 1.94
N LYS A 161 6.06 1.43 3.01
CA LYS A 161 4.92 0.91 3.80
C LYS A 161 3.56 1.35 3.28
N LYS A 162 3.49 2.58 2.79
CA LYS A 162 2.28 3.24 2.31
C LYS A 162 2.62 4.16 1.16
N ILE A 163 1.69 4.29 0.22
CA ILE A 163 1.79 5.25 -0.88
C ILE A 163 0.40 5.73 -1.26
N SER A 164 0.26 7.03 -1.44
CA SER A 164 -0.97 7.65 -1.93
C SER A 164 -0.87 7.83 -3.44
N LEU A 165 -1.65 7.05 -4.17
CA LEU A 165 -1.73 7.14 -5.63
C LEU A 165 -2.58 8.37 -6.05
N PRO A 166 -2.14 9.14 -7.06
CA PRO A 166 -2.84 10.35 -7.51
C PRO A 166 -4.16 10.02 -8.21
N ILE A 167 -5.16 10.90 -8.07
CA ILE A 167 -6.52 10.71 -8.59
C ILE A 167 -6.57 10.75 -10.13
N GLY A 168 -5.58 11.37 -10.78
CA GLY A 168 -5.50 11.46 -12.23
C GLY A 168 -5.13 10.16 -12.96
N LEU A 169 -4.80 9.08 -12.25
CA LEU A 169 -4.36 7.83 -12.86
C LEU A 169 -5.51 7.08 -13.54
N THR A 170 -5.23 6.56 -14.73
CA THR A 170 -6.18 5.73 -15.50
C THR A 170 -5.82 4.24 -15.48
N VAL A 171 -4.54 3.93 -15.29
CA VAL A 171 -3.98 2.57 -15.32
C VAL A 171 -2.89 2.43 -14.25
N ILE A 172 -2.85 1.27 -13.59
CA ILE A 172 -1.73 0.88 -12.73
C ILE A 172 -0.87 -0.13 -13.48
N CYS A 173 0.32 0.31 -13.89
CA CYS A 173 1.18 -0.40 -14.83
C CYS A 173 1.90 -1.62 -14.22
N ASN A 174 2.38 -2.48 -15.12
CA ASN A 174 3.03 -3.74 -14.76
C ASN A 174 4.13 -3.55 -13.72
N TYR A 175 4.22 -4.48 -12.77
CA TYR A 175 5.27 -4.53 -11.76
C TYR A 175 5.38 -3.29 -10.85
N LEU A 176 4.43 -2.35 -10.88
CA LEU A 176 4.59 -1.04 -10.22
C LEU A 176 5.11 -1.12 -8.78
N PHE A 177 4.58 -2.05 -7.99
CA PHE A 177 4.97 -2.33 -6.60
C PHE A 177 5.52 -3.75 -6.44
N THR A 178 6.07 -4.36 -7.48
CA THR A 178 6.64 -5.71 -7.39
C THR A 178 7.66 -5.75 -6.26
N ARG A 179 7.60 -6.76 -5.39
CA ARG A 179 8.49 -6.96 -4.25
C ARG A 179 8.55 -5.79 -3.25
N CYS A 180 7.53 -4.94 -3.18
CA CYS A 180 7.37 -4.02 -2.05
C CYS A 180 6.93 -4.81 -0.80
N ILE A 181 7.88 -5.48 -0.15
CA ILE A 181 7.58 -6.46 0.91
C ILE A 181 7.01 -5.84 2.19
N ALA A 182 7.20 -4.54 2.43
CA ALA A 182 6.65 -3.82 3.58
C ALA A 182 5.35 -3.07 3.28
N LEU A 183 4.85 -3.07 2.04
CA LEU A 183 3.64 -2.34 1.67
C LEU A 183 2.42 -3.00 2.34
N GLU A 184 1.76 -2.29 3.25
CA GLU A 184 0.69 -2.85 4.10
C GLU A 184 -0.71 -2.59 3.55
N GLU A 185 -0.91 -1.40 2.97
CA GLU A 185 -2.19 -0.98 2.43
C GLU A 185 -2.03 -0.20 1.13
N VAL A 186 -2.99 -0.37 0.22
CA VAL A 186 -3.07 0.41 -1.02
C VAL A 186 -4.51 0.81 -1.28
N VAL A 187 -4.71 2.09 -1.57
CA VAL A 187 -5.97 2.63 -2.08
C VAL A 187 -5.78 2.92 -3.55
N ILE A 188 -6.49 2.18 -4.40
CA ILE A 188 -6.53 2.41 -5.83
C ILE A 188 -7.48 3.60 -6.07
N PRO A 189 -7.02 4.69 -6.72
CA PRO A 189 -7.82 5.90 -6.84
C PRO A 189 -8.95 5.76 -7.86
N GLU A 190 -10.03 6.49 -7.65
CA GLU A 190 -11.12 6.64 -8.62
C GLU A 190 -10.58 7.12 -9.97
N GLY A 191 -11.14 6.57 -11.05
CA GLY A 191 -10.68 6.82 -12.42
C GLY A 191 -9.75 5.74 -12.98
N VAL A 192 -9.12 4.93 -12.12
CA VAL A 192 -8.35 3.77 -12.57
C VAL A 192 -9.27 2.71 -13.14
N THR A 193 -8.99 2.28 -14.37
CA THR A 193 -9.79 1.30 -15.11
C THR A 193 -9.13 -0.07 -15.22
N LEU A 194 -7.80 -0.13 -15.10
CA LEU A 194 -6.99 -1.34 -15.28
C LEU A 194 -5.91 -1.46 -14.19
N ILE A 195 -5.85 -2.62 -13.53
CA ILE A 195 -4.70 -3.08 -12.74
C ILE A 195 -3.97 -4.14 -13.57
N ASP A 196 -2.76 -3.83 -14.01
CA ASP A 196 -2.00 -4.68 -14.94
C ASP A 196 -1.28 -5.85 -14.25
N SER A 197 -0.43 -6.55 -15.01
CA SER A 197 0.18 -7.80 -14.58
C SER A 197 1.23 -7.55 -13.49
N ARG A 198 1.23 -8.39 -12.46
CA ARG A 198 2.24 -8.42 -11.38
C ARG A 198 2.44 -7.10 -10.62
N VAL A 199 1.46 -6.20 -10.63
CA VAL A 199 1.51 -4.91 -9.93
C VAL A 199 1.93 -5.06 -8.47
N PHE A 200 1.33 -5.99 -7.74
CA PHE A 200 1.61 -6.27 -6.32
C PHE A 200 2.33 -7.60 -6.14
N ASN A 201 3.10 -8.05 -7.13
CA ASN A 201 3.76 -9.35 -7.04
C ASN A 201 4.72 -9.41 -5.85
N GLY A 202 4.62 -10.40 -4.98
CA GLY A 202 5.54 -10.53 -3.84
C GLY A 202 5.35 -9.47 -2.74
N CYS A 203 4.23 -8.73 -2.72
CA CYS A 203 3.86 -7.84 -1.62
C CYS A 203 3.34 -8.66 -0.43
N ILE A 204 4.26 -9.21 0.37
CA ILE A 204 3.94 -10.16 1.45
C ILE A 204 3.33 -9.52 2.70
N ALA A 205 3.48 -8.21 2.90
CA ALA A 205 2.84 -7.49 4.00
C ALA A 205 1.50 -6.85 3.61
N LEU A 206 1.09 -6.93 2.34
CA LEU A 206 -0.09 -6.24 1.83
C LEU A 206 -1.35 -6.91 2.36
N LYS A 207 -1.93 -6.32 3.42
CA LYS A 207 -3.12 -6.85 4.08
C LYS A 207 -4.40 -6.29 3.50
N GLN A 208 -4.38 -5.03 3.09
CA GLN A 208 -5.59 -4.30 2.72
C GLN A 208 -5.46 -3.64 1.35
N VAL A 209 -6.44 -3.88 0.49
CA VAL A 209 -6.56 -3.22 -0.81
C VAL A 209 -7.94 -2.59 -0.92
N SER A 210 -8.02 -1.36 -1.43
CA SER A 210 -9.28 -0.68 -1.75
C SER A 210 -9.35 -0.42 -3.24
N ILE A 211 -10.43 -0.90 -3.87
CA ILE A 211 -10.62 -0.93 -5.32
C ILE A 211 -11.82 -0.03 -5.66
N PRO A 212 -11.69 0.94 -6.57
CA PRO A 212 -12.75 1.86 -6.93
C PRO A 212 -13.78 1.21 -7.86
N GLU A 213 -14.93 1.86 -8.04
CA GLU A 213 -15.99 1.40 -8.93
C GLU A 213 -15.57 1.42 -10.41
N SER A 214 -14.65 2.32 -10.79
CA SER A 214 -14.18 2.53 -12.16
C SER A 214 -13.40 1.34 -12.76
N ILE A 215 -13.04 0.32 -11.97
CA ILE A 215 -12.26 -0.82 -12.45
C ILE A 215 -13.06 -1.69 -13.42
N THR A 216 -12.47 -1.92 -14.58
CA THR A 216 -13.01 -2.78 -15.64
C THR A 216 -12.18 -4.04 -15.86
N SER A 217 -10.89 -4.02 -15.50
CA SER A 217 -10.00 -5.16 -15.69
C SER A 217 -8.93 -5.25 -14.59
N ILE A 218 -8.70 -6.47 -14.11
CA ILE A 218 -7.60 -6.83 -13.22
C ILE A 218 -6.90 -8.05 -13.83
N LYS A 219 -5.60 -7.98 -14.06
CA LYS A 219 -4.85 -9.14 -14.60
C LYS A 219 -4.76 -10.25 -13.56
N ALA A 220 -4.81 -11.50 -14.03
CA ALA A 220 -4.89 -12.68 -13.17
C ALA A 220 -3.70 -12.83 -12.20
N ASP A 221 -2.52 -12.31 -12.56
CA ASP A 221 -1.31 -12.36 -11.75
C ASP A 221 -0.96 -11.03 -11.07
N ALA A 222 -1.86 -10.03 -11.08
CA ALA A 222 -1.67 -8.73 -10.45
C ALA A 222 -1.25 -8.84 -8.97
N PHE A 223 -1.76 -9.85 -8.28
CA PHE A 223 -1.55 -10.12 -6.85
C PHE A 223 -0.78 -11.42 -6.59
N LEU A 224 -0.02 -11.93 -7.56
CA LEU A 224 0.75 -13.17 -7.42
C LEU A 224 1.74 -13.07 -6.23
N ASN A 225 1.78 -14.07 -5.34
CA ASN A 225 2.64 -14.07 -4.14
C ASN A 225 2.41 -12.87 -3.20
N SER A 226 1.20 -12.32 -3.15
CA SER A 226 0.79 -11.33 -2.14
C SER A 226 -0.15 -11.96 -1.11
N GLU A 227 -0.15 -11.41 0.11
CA GLU A 227 -0.89 -11.96 1.26
C GLU A 227 -2.13 -11.12 1.60
N VAL A 228 -2.90 -10.72 0.58
CA VAL A 228 -4.08 -9.86 0.76
C VAL A 228 -5.12 -10.52 1.66
N GLU A 229 -5.40 -9.90 2.81
CA GLU A 229 -6.36 -10.39 3.80
C GLU A 229 -7.77 -9.80 3.59
N VAL A 230 -7.85 -8.54 3.15
CA VAL A 230 -9.09 -7.79 3.05
C VAL A 230 -9.11 -6.93 1.79
N ILE A 231 -10.17 -7.07 0.99
CA ILE A 231 -10.42 -6.23 -0.17
C ILE A 231 -11.72 -5.45 0.06
N PHE A 232 -11.61 -4.13 -0.01
CA PHE A 232 -12.74 -3.22 -0.06
C PHE A 232 -13.00 -2.84 -1.51
N ILE A 233 -14.27 -2.84 -1.91
CA ILE A 233 -14.69 -2.28 -3.18
C ILE A 233 -15.52 -1.06 -2.84
N ASP A 234 -15.06 0.11 -3.26
CA ASP A 234 -15.63 1.41 -2.90
C ASP A 234 -16.80 1.76 -3.81
N THR A 235 -17.88 0.97 -3.68
CA THR A 235 -19.17 1.21 -4.33
C THR A 235 -20.30 0.93 -3.35
N SER A 236 -21.39 1.69 -3.48
CA SER A 236 -22.67 1.42 -2.79
C SER A 236 -23.58 0.46 -3.57
N ASN A 237 -23.24 0.12 -4.81
CA ASN A 237 -24.03 -0.79 -5.65
C ASN A 237 -23.55 -2.24 -5.49
N GLU A 238 -24.44 -3.13 -5.04
CA GLU A 238 -24.12 -4.55 -4.81
C GLU A 238 -23.83 -5.33 -6.09
N GLU A 239 -24.47 -4.95 -7.21
CA GLU A 239 -24.24 -5.58 -8.52
C GLU A 239 -22.84 -5.23 -9.03
N GLU A 240 -22.44 -3.95 -8.93
CA GLU A 240 -21.10 -3.48 -9.30
C GLU A 240 -20.02 -4.10 -8.39
N ARG A 241 -20.29 -4.19 -7.09
CA ARG A 241 -19.41 -4.88 -6.15
C ARG A 241 -19.17 -6.33 -6.58
N THR A 242 -20.23 -7.02 -6.97
CA THR A 242 -20.15 -8.42 -7.45
C THR A 242 -19.42 -8.51 -8.79
N ARG A 243 -19.66 -7.57 -9.72
CA ARG A 243 -18.95 -7.47 -11.01
C ARG A 243 -17.44 -7.31 -10.80
N ILE A 244 -17.03 -6.36 -9.96
CA ILE A 244 -15.61 -6.09 -9.68
C ILE A 244 -14.99 -7.25 -8.91
N ALA A 245 -15.70 -7.83 -7.93
CA ALA A 245 -15.24 -9.03 -7.24
C ALA A 245 -14.99 -10.21 -8.20
N ASN A 246 -15.74 -10.29 -9.30
CA ASN A 246 -15.55 -11.32 -10.31
C ASN A 246 -14.31 -11.13 -11.19
N LEU A 247 -13.77 -9.91 -11.28
CA LEU A 247 -12.49 -9.62 -11.96
C LEU A 247 -11.29 -10.12 -11.16
N LEU A 248 -11.44 -10.32 -9.84
CA LEU A 248 -10.36 -10.78 -8.99
C LEU A 248 -10.02 -12.27 -9.23
N PRO A 249 -8.75 -12.67 -9.03
CA PRO A 249 -8.35 -14.07 -8.95
C PRO A 249 -9.17 -14.86 -7.93
N THR A 250 -9.39 -16.16 -8.18
CA THR A 250 -10.28 -17.03 -7.39
C THR A 250 -9.94 -17.06 -5.90
N ASN A 251 -8.64 -17.04 -5.55
CA ASN A 251 -8.17 -17.00 -4.17
C ASN A 251 -8.52 -15.69 -3.44
N LEU A 252 -8.67 -14.58 -4.18
CA LEU A 252 -8.97 -13.26 -3.62
C LEU A 252 -10.45 -12.93 -3.56
N LYS A 253 -11.31 -13.59 -4.35
CA LYS A 253 -12.77 -13.36 -4.33
C LYS A 253 -13.36 -13.53 -2.91
N THR A 254 -12.86 -14.50 -2.16
CA THR A 254 -13.30 -14.78 -0.77
C THR A 254 -12.86 -13.71 0.24
N LYS A 255 -11.90 -12.86 -0.14
CA LYS A 255 -11.37 -11.76 0.70
C LYS A 255 -12.14 -10.45 0.54
N VAL A 256 -13.06 -10.37 -0.41
CA VAL A 256 -13.88 -9.17 -0.63
C VAL A 256 -14.92 -9.01 0.48
N VAL A 257 -14.99 -7.82 1.05
CA VAL A 257 -15.92 -7.47 2.13
C VAL A 257 -17.27 -7.02 1.55
N MET A 258 -18.34 -7.34 2.27
CA MET A 258 -19.72 -6.98 1.94
C MET A 258 -20.08 -5.50 2.12
N TYR A 259 -19.14 -4.70 2.58
CA TYR A 259 -19.30 -3.27 2.81
C TYR A 259 -18.09 -2.54 2.23
N SER A 260 -18.33 -1.39 1.61
CA SER A 260 -17.30 -0.39 1.34
C SER A 260 -16.79 0.22 2.65
N ARG A 261 -15.67 0.93 2.59
CA ARG A 261 -15.16 1.66 3.77
C ARG A 261 -16.17 2.71 4.27
N SER A 262 -16.88 3.37 3.34
CA SER A 262 -17.87 4.40 3.68
C SER A 262 -19.07 3.83 4.42
N GLU A 263 -19.63 2.71 3.93
CA GLU A 263 -20.77 2.02 4.56
C GLU A 263 -20.44 1.52 5.98
N LEU A 264 -19.23 0.98 6.20
CA LEU A 264 -18.79 0.58 7.54
C LEU A 264 -18.69 1.77 8.49
N THR A 265 -18.12 2.87 7.99
CA THR A 265 -17.97 4.10 8.77
C THR A 265 -19.34 4.66 9.17
N GLU A 266 -20.30 4.66 8.25
CA GLU A 266 -21.67 5.09 8.52
C GLU A 266 -22.38 4.17 9.51
N LEU A 267 -22.31 2.84 9.31
CA LEU A 267 -22.91 1.84 10.19
C LEU A 267 -22.38 1.98 11.61
N TRP A 268 -21.05 1.99 11.78
CA TRP A 268 -20.42 2.13 13.09
C TRP A 268 -20.76 3.47 13.72
N GLY A 269 -20.71 4.56 12.94
CA GLY A 269 -21.06 5.89 13.43
C GLY A 269 -22.50 5.97 13.94
N LYS A 270 -23.46 5.36 13.23
CA LYS A 270 -24.86 5.28 13.67
C LYS A 270 -25.00 4.53 15.00
N GLU A 271 -24.40 3.35 15.11
CA GLU A 271 -24.53 2.53 16.31
C GLU A 271 -23.81 3.13 17.52
N LEU A 272 -22.59 3.64 17.33
CA LEU A 272 -21.82 4.24 18.42
C LEU A 272 -22.42 5.55 18.95
N ARG A 273 -23.11 6.33 18.11
CA ARG A 273 -23.85 7.52 18.57
C ARG A 273 -24.90 7.19 19.62
N ARG A 274 -25.52 6.00 19.55
CA ARG A 274 -26.50 5.55 20.56
C ARG A 274 -25.91 5.50 21.97
N ILE A 275 -24.61 5.23 22.12
CA ILE A 275 -23.91 5.28 23.41
C ILE A 275 -23.85 6.71 23.94
N ILE A 276 -23.52 7.67 23.08
CA ILE A 276 -23.41 9.09 23.44
C ILE A 276 -24.80 9.66 23.77
N ASP A 277 -25.84 9.27 23.04
CA ASP A 277 -27.19 9.80 23.26
C ASP A 277 -27.87 9.19 24.48
N THR A 278 -27.39 8.05 25.00
CA THR A 278 -28.00 7.37 26.15
C THR A 278 -27.38 7.81 27.46
N ALA A 279 -28.19 8.47 28.29
CA ALA A 279 -27.86 8.95 29.64
C ALA A 279 -27.15 7.92 30.54
N ALA A 280 -27.57 6.64 30.49
CA ALA A 280 -27.02 5.56 31.33
C ALA A 280 -25.55 5.21 31.05
N ALA A 281 -25.03 5.52 29.86
CA ALA A 281 -23.64 5.28 29.48
C ALA A 281 -22.69 6.44 29.88
N ASN A 282 -23.21 7.47 30.55
CA ASN A 282 -22.42 8.61 31.01
C ASN A 282 -21.79 8.33 32.39
N PRO A 283 -20.46 8.36 32.55
CA PRO A 283 -19.80 8.18 33.84
C PRO A 283 -20.28 9.14 34.94
N LEU A 284 -20.76 10.34 34.57
CA LEU A 284 -21.30 11.34 35.50
C LEU A 284 -22.65 10.92 36.10
N TYR A 285 -23.38 9.98 35.48
CA TYR A 285 -24.58 9.39 36.08
C TYR A 285 -24.26 8.55 37.32
N SER A 286 -23.09 7.92 37.38
CA SER A 286 -22.62 7.23 38.59
C SER A 286 -22.33 8.20 39.76
N LEU A 287 -22.13 9.48 39.46
CA LEU A 287 -21.91 10.56 40.42
C LEU A 287 -23.22 11.28 40.81
N MET A 288 -24.29 11.17 40.03
CA MET A 288 -25.61 11.74 40.34
C MET A 288 -26.17 11.32 41.71
N PRO A 289 -26.07 10.05 42.17
CA PRO A 289 -26.51 9.68 43.52
C PRO A 289 -25.83 10.48 44.63
N LYS A 290 -24.64 11.05 44.40
CA LYS A 290 -23.94 11.94 45.34
C LYS A 290 -24.40 13.40 45.25
N LEU A 291 -24.88 13.86 44.08
CA LEU A 291 -25.42 15.21 43.86
C LEU A 291 -26.90 15.35 44.27
N VAL A 292 -27.68 14.25 44.18
CA VAL A 292 -29.11 14.17 44.52
C VAL A 292 -29.39 14.40 46.02
N LYS A 293 -28.37 14.43 46.89
CA LYS A 293 -28.51 14.93 48.28
C LYS A 293 -28.97 16.40 48.38
N SER A 294 -29.10 17.12 47.26
CA SER A 294 -29.56 18.51 47.19
C SER A 294 -31.00 18.72 46.67
N GLY A 295 -31.78 17.66 46.42
CA GLY A 295 -33.22 17.78 46.12
C GLY A 295 -33.63 17.81 44.64
N LEU A 296 -32.70 17.59 43.71
CA LEU A 296 -33.00 17.32 42.30
C LEU A 296 -33.03 15.81 42.09
N SER A 297 -34.20 15.23 41.79
CA SER A 297 -34.35 13.78 41.63
C SER A 297 -33.83 13.25 40.29
N GLU A 298 -33.87 14.05 39.21
CA GLU A 298 -33.30 13.73 37.89
C GLU A 298 -32.86 15.02 37.17
N LEU A 299 -31.77 14.97 36.40
CA LEU A 299 -31.41 16.04 35.46
C LEU A 299 -32.27 15.91 34.19
N PRO A 300 -32.77 17.02 33.60
CA PRO A 300 -33.48 16.96 32.32
C PRO A 300 -32.61 16.33 31.23
N ASN A 301 -33.22 15.50 30.38
CA ASN A 301 -32.53 14.86 29.23
C ASN A 301 -31.71 15.87 28.41
N GLU A 302 -32.17 17.11 28.29
CA GLU A 302 -31.50 18.19 27.55
C GLU A 302 -30.12 18.58 28.14
N VAL A 303 -29.98 18.58 29.48
CA VAL A 303 -28.71 18.87 30.17
C VAL A 303 -27.74 17.69 30.02
N LEU A 304 -28.26 16.48 30.02
CA LEU A 304 -27.47 15.25 29.84
C LEU A 304 -26.92 15.13 28.42
N VAL A 305 -27.73 15.48 27.42
CA VAL A 305 -27.29 15.59 26.01
C VAL A 305 -26.16 16.61 25.90
N HIS A 306 -26.28 17.78 26.56
CA HIS A 306 -25.21 18.80 26.54
C HIS A 306 -23.93 18.33 27.23
N ILE A 307 -24.02 17.64 28.37
CA ILE A 307 -22.84 17.05 29.03
C ILE A 307 -22.19 15.96 28.16
N ASN A 308 -23.01 15.12 27.50
CA ASN A 308 -22.54 14.07 26.61
C ASN A 308 -21.84 14.62 25.35
N GLN A 309 -22.28 15.77 24.84
CA GLN A 309 -21.60 16.48 23.74
C GLN A 309 -20.15 16.86 24.09
N PHE A 310 -19.85 17.13 25.37
CA PHE A 310 -18.48 17.43 25.82
C PHE A 310 -17.62 16.18 26.07
N LEU A 311 -18.22 14.99 26.21
CA LEU A 311 -17.51 13.72 26.33
C LEU A 311 -17.22 13.09 24.97
N GLY A 312 -18.19 13.12 24.04
CA GLY A 312 -18.01 12.73 22.65
C GLY A 312 -17.23 11.42 22.46
N PRO A 313 -16.30 11.37 21.49
CA PRO A 313 -15.42 10.22 21.29
C PRO A 313 -14.52 9.89 22.50
N ASN A 314 -14.31 10.80 23.44
CA ASN A 314 -13.45 10.58 24.61
C ASN A 314 -14.15 9.80 25.73
N ASN A 315 -15.43 9.44 25.58
CA ASN A 315 -16.12 8.55 26.52
C ASN A 315 -15.42 7.16 26.56
N PRO A 316 -15.02 6.65 27.74
CA PRO A 316 -14.35 5.35 27.85
C PRO A 316 -15.16 4.17 27.28
N CYS A 317 -16.47 4.17 27.51
CA CYS A 317 -17.39 3.16 27.00
C CYS A 317 -17.49 3.21 25.46
N TYR A 318 -17.49 4.43 24.89
CA TYR A 318 -17.39 4.62 23.43
C TYR A 318 -16.08 4.03 22.86
N GLN A 319 -14.94 4.30 23.50
CA GLN A 319 -13.64 3.78 23.07
C GLN A 319 -13.56 2.25 23.17
N GLU A 320 -14.10 1.67 24.25
CA GLU A 320 -14.20 0.22 24.40
C GLU A 320 -15.11 -0.41 23.34
N ALA A 321 -16.25 0.21 23.03
CA ALA A 321 -17.15 -0.23 21.98
C ALA A 321 -16.45 -0.19 20.60
N VAL A 322 -15.74 0.90 20.27
CA VAL A 322 -14.94 0.99 19.04
C VAL A 322 -13.90 -0.13 18.97
N ALA A 323 -13.16 -0.37 20.05
CA ALA A 323 -12.15 -1.42 20.10
C ALA A 323 -12.77 -2.82 19.95
N ALA A 324 -13.94 -3.07 20.54
CA ALA A 324 -14.66 -4.32 20.40
C ALA A 324 -15.19 -4.53 18.97
N ILE A 325 -15.79 -3.49 18.36
CA ILE A 325 -16.29 -3.53 16.98
C ILE A 325 -15.17 -3.83 15.99
N LYS A 326 -13.99 -3.20 16.15
CA LYS A 326 -12.81 -3.45 15.30
C LYS A 326 -12.32 -4.91 15.33
N ARG A 327 -12.64 -5.67 16.39
CA ARG A 327 -12.29 -7.10 16.52
C ARG A 327 -13.33 -8.03 15.89
N VAL A 328 -14.52 -7.52 15.55
CA VAL A 328 -15.56 -8.33 14.89
C VAL A 328 -15.11 -8.64 13.46
N PRO A 329 -15.06 -9.92 13.05
CA PRO A 329 -14.71 -10.28 11.68
C PRO A 329 -15.65 -9.62 10.68
N LEU A 330 -15.08 -9.00 9.65
CA LEU A 330 -15.85 -8.36 8.57
C LEU A 330 -16.57 -9.43 7.73
N PRO A 331 -17.85 -9.20 7.37
CA PRO A 331 -18.60 -10.13 6.54
C PRO A 331 -18.07 -10.13 5.11
N ARG A 332 -17.85 -11.33 4.56
CA ARG A 332 -17.33 -11.55 3.21
C ARG A 332 -18.48 -11.75 2.23
N ILE A 333 -18.22 -11.57 0.93
CA ILE A 333 -19.24 -11.74 -0.12
C ILE A 333 -19.94 -13.10 -0.04
N GLN A 334 -19.19 -14.17 0.28
CA GLN A 334 -19.73 -15.52 0.42
C GLN A 334 -20.72 -15.69 1.57
N ASP A 335 -20.72 -14.81 2.57
CA ASP A 335 -21.61 -14.90 3.73
C ASP A 335 -23.03 -14.38 3.39
N GLY A 336 -23.19 -13.68 2.27
CA GLY A 336 -24.48 -13.18 1.80
C GLY A 336 -25.16 -12.19 2.76
N GLU A 337 -26.47 -12.03 2.58
CA GLU A 337 -27.30 -11.17 3.43
C GLU A 337 -27.37 -11.65 4.88
N GLU A 338 -27.24 -12.96 5.11
CA GLU A 338 -27.19 -13.52 6.45
C GLU A 338 -25.93 -13.05 7.20
N GLY A 339 -24.77 -13.04 6.53
CA GLY A 339 -23.53 -12.49 7.06
C GLY A 339 -23.63 -11.01 7.41
N LYS A 340 -24.24 -10.20 6.53
CA LYS A 340 -24.50 -8.78 6.82
C LYS A 340 -25.38 -8.61 8.07
N ARG A 341 -26.46 -9.38 8.17
CA ARG A 341 -27.38 -9.34 9.31
C ARG A 341 -26.68 -9.74 10.60
N ALA A 342 -25.98 -10.88 10.60
CA ALA A 342 -25.24 -11.38 11.76
C ALA A 342 -24.14 -10.39 12.21
N TYR A 343 -23.48 -9.71 11.28
CA TYR A 343 -22.50 -8.68 11.60
C TYR A 343 -23.15 -7.46 12.29
N LYS A 344 -24.28 -6.97 11.75
CA LYS A 344 -25.04 -5.86 12.36
C LYS A 344 -25.51 -6.23 13.77
N GLU A 345 -26.11 -7.42 13.95
CA GLU A 345 -26.57 -7.91 15.26
C GLU A 345 -25.43 -7.99 16.29
N ARG A 346 -24.22 -8.40 15.87
CA ARG A 346 -23.04 -8.42 16.75
C ARG A 346 -22.62 -7.01 17.19
N ILE A 347 -22.60 -6.05 16.26
CA ILE A 347 -22.30 -4.65 16.59
C ILE A 347 -23.37 -4.08 17.54
N GLU A 348 -24.65 -4.26 17.21
CA GLU A 348 -25.76 -3.81 18.04
C GLU A 348 -25.68 -4.40 19.45
N LYS A 349 -25.33 -5.68 19.58
CA LYS A 349 -25.14 -6.32 20.88
C LYS A 349 -23.99 -5.68 21.67
N ILE A 350 -22.84 -5.41 21.05
CA ILE A 350 -21.72 -4.73 21.71
C ILE A 350 -22.16 -3.38 22.26
N VAL A 351 -22.85 -2.58 21.44
CA VAL A 351 -23.36 -1.26 21.83
C VAL A 351 -24.40 -1.37 22.94
N ASN A 352 -25.32 -2.33 22.87
CA ASN A 352 -26.34 -2.54 23.90
C ASN A 352 -25.73 -2.98 25.24
N ASP A 353 -24.71 -3.86 25.22
CA ASP A 353 -23.98 -4.27 26.43
C ASP A 353 -23.24 -3.07 27.05
N CYS A 354 -22.60 -2.24 26.21
CA CYS A 354 -21.96 -0.99 26.62
C CYS A 354 -22.95 -0.03 27.30
N ILE A 355 -24.13 0.17 26.73
CA ILE A 355 -25.18 1.01 27.29
C ILE A 355 -25.70 0.46 28.63
N LYS A 356 -25.85 -0.86 28.74
CA LYS A 356 -26.48 -1.50 29.91
C LYS A 356 -25.51 -1.71 31.08
N TYR A 357 -24.27 -2.08 30.80
CA TYR A 357 -23.29 -2.50 31.80
C TYR A 357 -22.08 -1.57 31.90
N GLY A 358 -22.01 -0.53 31.06
CA GLY A 358 -20.89 0.42 31.02
C GLY A 358 -19.61 -0.13 30.35
N LYS A 359 -19.63 -1.37 29.85
CA LYS A 359 -18.55 -2.01 29.10
C LYS A 359 -19.08 -3.11 28.16
N PRO A 360 -18.35 -3.49 27.10
CA PRO A 360 -18.69 -4.66 26.29
C PRO A 360 -18.57 -5.95 27.13
N SER A 361 -19.39 -6.97 26.86
CA SER A 361 -19.21 -8.27 27.50
C SER A 361 -17.88 -8.93 27.06
N GLU A 362 -17.12 -9.53 27.99
CA GLU A 362 -15.78 -10.11 27.72
C GLU A 362 -15.78 -11.33 26.77
N SER A 363 -16.95 -11.78 26.31
CA SER A 363 -17.16 -13.04 25.59
C SER A 363 -16.88 -13.01 24.08
N TYR A 364 -16.36 -11.93 23.50
CA TYR A 364 -16.20 -11.83 22.04
C TYR A 364 -14.95 -12.53 21.47
N SER A 365 -14.32 -13.44 22.22
CA SER A 365 -13.26 -14.32 21.71
C SER A 365 -13.85 -15.45 20.85
N PHE A 366 -13.61 -15.36 19.54
CA PHE A 366 -13.59 -16.43 18.53
C PHE A 366 -14.15 -17.82 18.94
N GLN A 367 -15.31 -18.18 18.37
CA GLN A 367 -15.58 -19.56 17.97
C GLN A 367 -16.03 -19.58 16.51
N LEU A 368 -15.14 -20.06 15.65
CA LEU A 368 -15.43 -20.52 14.31
C LEU A 368 -16.21 -21.85 14.45
N THR A 369 -17.54 -21.81 14.51
CA THR A 369 -18.33 -23.00 14.20
C THR A 369 -18.82 -22.86 12.77
N ALA A 370 -18.20 -23.67 11.91
CA ALA A 370 -18.58 -23.86 10.52
C ALA A 370 -20.10 -24.06 10.40
N LEU A 371 -20.75 -23.24 9.58
CA LEU A 371 -22.02 -23.60 8.97
C LEU A 371 -21.75 -24.79 8.04
N THR A 372 -21.89 -26.02 8.53
CA THR A 372 -22.17 -27.13 7.63
C THR A 372 -23.62 -27.01 7.20
N ALA A 373 -23.81 -26.67 5.93
CA ALA A 373 -25.09 -26.73 5.24
C ALA A 373 -25.73 -28.12 5.46
N THR A 374 -26.85 -28.15 6.17
CA THR A 374 -27.72 -29.33 6.24
C THR A 374 -28.46 -29.47 4.90
N ALA A 375 -27.92 -30.30 4.02
CA ALA A 375 -28.74 -31.01 3.04
C ALA A 375 -29.45 -32.16 3.78
N ALA A 376 -30.77 -32.04 3.91
CA ALA A 376 -31.63 -33.07 4.46
C ALA A 376 -31.72 -34.26 3.48
N VAL A 377 -31.25 -35.44 3.89
CA VAL A 377 -31.92 -36.71 3.58
C VAL A 377 -31.83 -37.58 4.83
N GLY A 378 -33.00 -37.97 5.34
CA GLY A 378 -33.19 -38.51 6.68
C GLY A 378 -32.69 -39.93 6.91
N GLY A 379 -32.76 -40.33 8.18
CA GLY A 379 -32.70 -41.73 8.58
C GLY A 379 -32.04 -41.98 9.93
N LEU A 380 -32.87 -41.99 10.98
CA LEU A 380 -32.82 -42.91 12.12
C LEU A 380 -31.56 -42.97 13.02
N ALA A 381 -31.81 -42.50 14.25
CA ALA A 381 -31.77 -43.29 15.48
C ALA A 381 -30.48 -43.29 16.35
N LEU A 382 -30.74 -42.80 17.59
CA LEU A 382 -30.30 -43.30 18.90
C LEU A 382 -28.93 -42.88 19.45
N GLY A 383 -28.97 -42.26 20.63
CA GLY A 383 -28.10 -42.67 21.75
C GLY A 383 -27.31 -41.57 22.48
N LEU A 384 -27.98 -40.88 23.41
CA LEU A 384 -27.54 -40.57 24.79
C LEU A 384 -26.07 -40.26 25.16
N ALA A 385 -25.95 -39.19 25.98
CA ALA A 385 -25.00 -38.99 27.09
C ALA A 385 -23.52 -38.72 26.73
N ALA A 386 -22.70 -37.97 27.47
CA ALA A 386 -22.82 -37.09 28.63
C ALA A 386 -21.45 -36.39 28.81
N LEU A 387 -21.45 -35.25 29.53
CA LEU A 387 -20.35 -34.63 30.29
C LEU A 387 -18.93 -34.59 29.69
N VAL A 388 -18.48 -33.37 29.36
CA VAL A 388 -17.05 -33.01 29.35
C VAL A 388 -16.72 -32.25 30.63
N THR A 389 -16.04 -32.93 31.55
CA THR A 389 -15.20 -32.35 32.60
C THR A 389 -13.82 -32.96 32.46
N VAL A 390 -12.79 -32.19 32.10
CA VAL A 390 -11.40 -32.45 32.53
C VAL A 390 -10.62 -31.13 32.58
N LEU A 391 -10.10 -30.85 33.79
CA LEU A 391 -9.04 -29.93 34.14
C LEU A 391 -7.65 -30.46 33.70
N VAL A 392 -6.77 -29.54 33.26
CA VAL A 392 -5.38 -29.29 33.70
C VAL A 392 -4.33 -30.44 33.76
N ALA A 393 -3.16 -30.10 33.21
CA ALA A 393 -1.77 -30.52 33.54
C ALA A 393 -1.12 -31.75 32.86
N GLY A 394 0.02 -31.48 32.20
CA GLY A 394 1.30 -32.04 32.62
C GLY A 394 1.95 -33.16 31.79
N ALA A 395 3.02 -32.78 31.08
CA ALA A 395 4.30 -33.51 30.88
C ALA A 395 4.44 -34.77 29.96
N ILE A 396 5.25 -34.56 28.91
CA ILE A 396 6.38 -35.39 28.39
C ILE A 396 6.07 -36.56 27.40
N PRO A 397 6.96 -36.81 26.40
CA PRO A 397 6.62 -37.24 25.04
C PRO A 397 7.03 -38.69 24.71
N LEU A 398 6.62 -39.19 23.53
CA LEU A 398 7.28 -40.34 22.91
C LEU A 398 7.17 -40.32 21.38
N ALA A 399 8.32 -40.45 20.72
CA ALA A 399 8.48 -40.69 19.30
C ALA A 399 8.39 -42.19 18.98
N ALA A 400 7.82 -42.56 17.83
CA ALA A 400 8.22 -43.73 17.02
C ALA A 400 7.50 -43.75 15.66
N THR A 401 8.30 -43.56 14.62
CA THR A 401 8.26 -44.14 13.26
C THR A 401 7.14 -45.14 12.90
N LEU A 402 6.52 -44.97 11.73
CA LEU A 402 6.45 -46.02 10.71
C LEU A 402 6.25 -45.41 9.30
N ALA A 403 7.16 -45.72 8.39
CA ALA A 403 7.05 -45.47 6.96
C ALA A 403 6.59 -46.76 6.27
N VAL A 404 5.63 -46.68 5.34
CA VAL A 404 5.52 -47.61 4.20
C VAL A 404 5.00 -46.85 2.99
N ALA A 405 5.71 -47.03 1.88
CA ALA A 405 5.51 -46.45 0.56
C ALA A 405 4.42 -47.15 -0.26
N SER A 406 3.89 -46.45 -1.26
CA SER A 406 3.68 -47.05 -2.59
C SER A 406 3.62 -45.96 -3.67
N ALA A 407 4.47 -46.12 -4.68
CA ALA A 407 4.61 -45.31 -5.87
C ALA A 407 3.61 -45.71 -6.97
N ALA A 408 3.29 -44.77 -7.87
CA ALA A 408 3.00 -45.06 -9.27
C ALA A 408 3.27 -43.82 -10.15
N SER A 409 4.11 -44.02 -11.15
CA SER A 409 4.61 -43.07 -12.16
C SER A 409 3.62 -42.82 -13.31
N LEU A 410 3.75 -41.72 -14.07
CA LEU A 410 4.17 -41.72 -15.49
C LEU A 410 4.04 -40.31 -16.17
N THR A 411 5.20 -39.82 -16.61
CA THR A 411 5.57 -39.19 -17.91
C THR A 411 4.88 -37.96 -18.54
N VAL A 412 5.72 -36.92 -18.73
CA VAL A 412 6.13 -36.19 -19.96
C VAL A 412 5.07 -35.55 -20.88
N ALA A 413 5.16 -34.22 -21.05
CA ALA A 413 5.14 -33.56 -22.37
C ALA A 413 5.83 -32.18 -22.31
N ALA A 414 6.89 -32.03 -23.11
CA ALA A 414 7.50 -30.75 -23.48
C ALA A 414 6.83 -30.21 -24.75
N GLY A 415 6.74 -28.89 -24.89
CA GLY A 415 6.25 -28.22 -26.11
C GLY A 415 6.70 -26.76 -26.18
N THR A 416 7.75 -26.52 -26.95
CA THR A 416 8.12 -25.24 -27.59
C THR A 416 7.01 -24.78 -28.54
N PHE A 417 6.76 -23.49 -28.79
CA PHE A 417 7.39 -22.77 -29.91
C PHE A 417 6.94 -21.29 -30.12
N PHE A 418 7.89 -20.54 -30.71
CA PHE A 418 7.83 -19.44 -31.70
C PHE A 418 7.49 -17.98 -31.34
N TYR A 419 8.58 -17.20 -31.26
CA TYR A 419 8.75 -15.84 -31.77
C TYR A 419 8.30 -15.73 -33.24
N HIS A 420 7.57 -14.66 -33.60
CA HIS A 420 7.56 -14.08 -34.94
C HIS A 420 7.45 -12.55 -34.85
N SER A 421 8.47 -11.88 -35.39
CA SER A 421 8.62 -10.45 -35.60
C SER A 421 7.92 -9.98 -36.88
N ARG A 422 7.20 -8.85 -36.84
CA ARG A 422 6.91 -7.98 -37.99
C ARG A 422 6.84 -6.51 -37.58
N ILE A 423 7.55 -5.69 -38.36
CA ILE A 423 7.64 -4.21 -38.39
C ILE A 423 6.68 -3.78 -39.52
N GLU A 424 5.67 -2.90 -39.36
CA GLU A 424 5.55 -1.41 -39.41
C GLU A 424 4.08 -1.12 -39.86
N PRO A 425 3.49 0.13 -39.89
CA PRO A 425 4.05 1.46 -39.70
C PRO A 425 3.29 2.40 -38.73
N LYS A 426 3.86 3.60 -38.57
CA LYS A 426 3.42 4.78 -37.80
C LYS A 426 1.94 5.15 -37.98
N GLU A 427 1.22 5.23 -36.87
CA GLU A 427 0.09 6.15 -36.68
C GLU A 427 0.23 6.85 -35.32
N GLU A 428 -0.17 8.11 -35.27
CA GLU A 428 -0.04 9.04 -34.15
C GLU A 428 -0.61 8.45 -32.85
N SER A 429 0.29 8.03 -31.94
CA SER A 429 -0.09 7.43 -30.67
C SER A 429 -0.56 8.49 -29.68
N VAL A 430 -1.85 8.49 -29.35
CA VAL A 430 -2.29 8.83 -28.01
C VAL A 430 -1.51 7.91 -27.06
N GLY A 431 -0.56 8.48 -26.31
CA GLY A 431 0.41 7.72 -25.52
C GLY A 431 -0.28 6.72 -24.60
N LEU A 432 0.08 5.43 -24.73
CA LEU A 432 -0.36 4.41 -23.79
C LEU A 432 0.14 4.81 -22.39
N PRO A 433 -0.72 4.76 -21.36
CA PRO A 433 -0.38 5.23 -20.01
C PRO A 433 0.77 4.43 -19.37
N CYS A 434 1.09 3.24 -19.89
CA CYS A 434 2.25 2.46 -19.51
C CYS A 434 3.32 2.60 -20.59
N PHE A 435 4.25 3.54 -20.41
CA PHE A 435 5.45 3.65 -21.23
C PHE A 435 6.23 2.32 -21.16
N ASN A 436 6.12 1.53 -22.23
CA ASN A 436 6.93 0.34 -22.47
C ASN A 436 7.93 0.66 -23.58
N SER A 437 9.17 0.96 -23.20
CA SER A 437 10.30 0.79 -24.11
C SER A 437 11.50 0.33 -23.30
N LEU A 438 11.60 -0.99 -23.11
CA LEU A 438 12.89 -1.65 -23.00
C LEU A 438 13.53 -1.59 -24.40
N PRO A 439 14.70 -0.96 -24.62
CA PRO A 439 15.50 -1.30 -25.77
C PRO A 439 15.94 -2.77 -25.61
N GLY A 440 15.76 -3.55 -26.67
CA GLY A 440 15.92 -5.01 -26.67
C GLY A 440 17.34 -5.52 -26.59
#